data_AF-A0A662KVZ7-F1
#
_entry.id   AF-A0A662KVZ7-F1
#
_cell.length_a   1.000
_cell.length_b   1.000
_cell.length_c   1.000
_cell.angle_alpha   90.00
_cell.angle_beta   90.00
_cell.angle_gamma   90.00
#
_symmetry.space_group_name_H-M   'P 1'
#
loop_
_entity.id
_entity.type
_entity.pdbx_description
1 polymer ?
#
loop_
_entity_poly.entity_id
_entity_poly.type
_entity_poly.pdbx_seq_one_letter_code
_entity_poly.pdbx_strand_id
1 'polypeptide(L)' 'KVERVNVAVTSKNYKKAYIKLSPKHSAADVAMKLGIV' A
#
# COMPACT_ATOMS: atom_id res chain seq x y z
N LYS A 1 -8.09 6.27 -5.06
CA LYS A 1 -8.62 6.74 -3.74
C LYS A 1 -8.30 5.71 -2.66
N VAL A 2 -7.80 6.15 -1.50
CA VAL A 2 -7.43 5.28 -0.36
C VAL A 2 -8.60 5.19 0.62
N GLU A 3 -8.87 3.98 1.13
CA GLU A 3 -9.93 3.72 2.11
C GLU A 3 -9.38 3.71 3.54
N ARG A 4 -8.23 3.07 3.75
CA ARG A 4 -7.60 2.94 5.07
C ARG A 4 -6.08 2.85 4.95
N VAL A 5 -5.38 3.38 5.95
CA VAL A 5 -3.94 3.21 6.12
C VAL A 5 -3.66 2.71 7.53
N ASN A 6 -2.96 1.59 7.64
CA ASN A 6 -2.46 1.07 8.91
C ASN A 6 -0.92 1.14 8.89
N VAL A 7 -0.30 1.57 9.98
CA VAL A 7 1.17 1.71 10.06
C VAL A 7 1.70 0.87 11.20
N ALA A 8 2.81 0.17 10.96
CA ALA A 8 3.58 -0.54 11.97
C ALA A 8 5.03 -0.05 11.96
N VAL A 9 5.62 0.17 13.14
CA VAL A 9 7.07 0.37 13.26
C VAL A 9 7.72 -1.01 13.22
N THR A 10 8.64 -1.22 12.28
CA THR A 10 9.34 -2.50 12.13
C THR A 10 10.54 -2.59 13.07
N SER A 11 11.03 -3.81 13.34
CA SER A 11 12.27 -4.03 14.11
C SER A 11 13.51 -3.42 13.47
N LYS A 12 13.47 -3.15 12.16
CA LYS A 12 14.52 -2.44 11.40
C LYS A 12 14.40 -0.91 11.50
N ASN A 13 13.58 -0.42 12.42
CA ASN A 13 13.36 1.00 12.72
C ASN A 13 12.85 1.85 11.54
N TYR A 14 12.12 1.24 10.60
CA TYR A 14 11.34 1.97 9.59
C TYR A 14 9.84 1.70 9.74
N LYS A 15 9.03 2.67 9.32
CA LYS A 15 7.56 2.55 9.31
C LYS A 15 7.13 1.76 8.06
N LYS A 16 6.43 0.66 8.28
CA LYS A 16 5.75 -0.10 7.21
C LYS A 16 4.28 0.30 7.19
N ALA A 17 3.81 0.78 6.04
CA ALA A 17 2.42 1.15 5.83
C ALA A 17 1.69 0.07 5.02
N TYR A 18 0.53 -0.35 5.50
CA TYR A 18 -0.44 -1.19 4.80
C TYR A 18 -1.59 -0.32 4.32
N ILE A 19 -1.73 -0.19 3.01
CA ILE A 19 -2.67 0.73 2.37
C ILE A 19 -3.81 -0.08 1.74
N LYS A 20 -5.04 0.12 2.23
CA LYS A 20 -6.25 -0.42 1.60
C LYS A 20 -6.75 0.58 0.57
N LEU A 21 -6.69 0.19 -0.70
CA LEU A 21 -7.28 0.98 -1.79
C LEU A 21 -8.80 0.81 -1.79
N SER A 22 -9.49 1.84 -2.29
CA SER A 22 -10.91 1.75 -2.58
C SER A 22 -11.17 0.63 -3.60
N PRO A 23 -12.28 -0.12 -3.49
CA PRO A 23 -12.61 -1.22 -4.40
C PRO A 23 -12.77 -0.79 -5.87
N LYS A 24 -12.91 0.52 -6.14
CA LYS A 24 -12.88 1.08 -7.50
C LYS A 24 -11.48 1.06 -8.14
N HIS A 25 -10.44 0.70 -7.40
CA HIS A 25 -9.04 0.70 -7.85
C HIS A 25 -8.41 -0.66 -7.57
N SER A 26 -7.82 -1.27 -8.60
CA SER A 26 -7.03 -2.49 -8.48
C SER A 26 -5.65 -2.19 -7.91
N ALA A 27 -5.25 -2.91 -6.85
CA ALA A 27 -3.90 -2.78 -6.29
C ALA A 27 -2.83 -3.37 -7.23
N ALA A 28 -3.17 -4.41 -7.99
CA ALA A 28 -2.27 -5.03 -8.96
C ALA A 28 -1.91 -4.04 -10.08
N ASP A 29 -2.92 -3.38 -10.66
CA ASP A 29 -2.71 -2.42 -11.76
C ASP A 29 -1.87 -1.22 -11.30
N VAL A 30 -2.08 -0.77 -10.06
CA VAL A 30 -1.26 0.29 -9.46
C VAL A 30 0.18 -0.17 -9.28
N ALA A 31 0.40 -1.40 -8.83
CA ALA A 31 1.75 -1.96 -8.66
C ALA A 31 2.50 -2.12 -9.99
N MET A 32 1.80 -2.58 -11.05
CA MET A 32 2.36 -2.68 -12.40
C MET A 32 2.75 -1.31 -12.96
N LYS A 33 1.89 -0.28 -12.79
CA LYS A 33 2.20 1.09 -13.23
C LYS A 33 3.39 1.71 -12.51
N LEU A 34 3.68 1.25 -11.29
CA LEU A 34 4.84 1.66 -10.52
C LEU A 34 6.10 0.82 -10.84
N GLY A 35 5.98 -0.23 -11.65
CA GLY A 35 7.09 -1.14 -11.99
C GLY A 35 7.60 -1.95 -10.80
N ILE A 36 6.76 -2.17 -9.79
CA ILE A 36 7.12 -2.92 -8.57
C ILE A 36 6.86 -4.42 -8.75
N VAL A 37 5.98 -4.77 -9.71
CA VAL A 37 5.55 -6.13 -10.04
C VAL A 37 5.71 -6.34 -11.54
#